data_AF-A0A2M8H6V8-F1
#
_entry.id   AF-A0A2M8H6V8-F1
#
_cell.length_a   1.000
_cell.length_b   1.000
_cell.length_c   1.000
_cell.angle_alpha   90.00
_cell.angle_beta   90.00
_cell.angle_gamma   90.00
#
_symmetry.space_group_name_H-M   'P 1'
#
loop_
_entity.id
_entity.type
_entity.pdbx_description
1 polymer ?
#
loop_
_entity_poly.entity_id
_entity_poly.type
_entity_poly.pdbx_seq_one_letter_code
_entity_poly.pdbx_strand_id
1 'polypeptide(L)'
;MPVNTILGLFAKSPIKPLQKHIVKVHVCCEQLIPFFDAVAEDRWEDAEKIRQQIAQLEKEADILKREIRLKLPRGLFLPVARTDLLELLTQQDKIANRAKDISGRMLGRKMEFPSEMRADFMAYLKRCIDATAQAEKAIGELDELLETGFKGREVEMVAEMIHQLDLIEDDTDTMQIGLRQQLQAVEHKYNPIDVMFLYKILEWVGDLADQAERVGARLELMLARS
;
A
#
# COMPACT_ATOMS: atom_id res chain seq x y z
N MET A 1 41.90 8.67 4.75
CA MET A 1 41.00 8.02 3.77
C MET A 1 40.59 6.67 4.33
N PRO A 2 39.31 6.38 4.57
CA PRO A 2 38.96 5.05 5.03
C PRO A 2 39.06 4.10 3.82
N VAL A 3 39.70 2.97 4.08
CA VAL A 3 39.89 1.87 3.15
C VAL A 3 38.50 1.34 2.78
N ASN A 4 38.09 1.54 1.53
CA ASN A 4 36.94 0.85 0.94
C ASN A 4 37.33 -0.62 0.76
N THR A 5 37.20 -1.41 1.82
CA THR A 5 37.38 -2.85 1.75
C THR A 5 36.27 -3.43 0.88
N ILE A 6 36.65 -4.28 -0.08
CA ILE A 6 35.72 -5.08 -0.91
C ILE A 6 34.74 -5.90 -0.04
N LEU A 7 35.06 -6.14 1.24
CA LEU A 7 34.16 -6.72 2.24
C LEU A 7 33.08 -5.78 2.77
N GLY A 8 33.24 -4.45 2.71
CA GLY A 8 32.15 -3.51 3.01
C GLY A 8 31.10 -3.43 1.90
N LEU A 9 31.42 -3.98 0.71
CA LEU A 9 30.54 -4.09 -0.45
C LEU A 9 29.58 -5.32 -0.37
N PHE A 10 29.81 -6.24 0.56
CA PHE A 10 28.89 -7.31 0.96
C PHE A 10 28.64 -7.15 2.46
N ALA A 11 27.55 -6.60 2.99
CA ALA A 11 26.22 -7.18 2.94
C ALA A 11 25.30 -6.26 3.74
N LYS A 12 24.60 -5.35 3.07
CA LYS A 12 23.26 -4.97 3.50
C LYS A 12 22.39 -5.26 2.30
N SER A 13 21.36 -6.08 2.51
CA SER A 13 20.44 -6.44 1.44
C SER A 13 19.96 -5.18 0.73
N PRO A 14 20.01 -5.13 -0.61
CA PRO A 14 19.49 -4.00 -1.39
C PRO A 14 17.97 -3.84 -1.19
N ILE A 15 17.30 -4.84 -0.61
CA ILE A 15 15.86 -4.85 -0.30
C ILE A 15 15.56 -4.25 1.07
N LYS A 16 16.48 -4.31 2.05
CA LYS A 16 16.26 -3.76 3.39
C LYS A 16 15.70 -2.32 3.41
N PRO A 17 16.20 -1.40 2.56
CA PRO A 17 15.62 -0.05 2.48
C PRO A 17 14.19 -0.05 1.94
N LEU A 18 13.88 -0.91 0.96
CA LEU A 18 12.52 -1.07 0.41
C LEU A 18 11.58 -1.70 1.45
N GLN A 19 12.05 -2.67 2.22
CA GLN A 19 11.31 -3.24 3.35
C GLN A 19 10.92 -2.16 4.37
N LYS A 20 11.87 -1.32 4.78
CA LYS A 20 11.59 -0.19 5.68
C LYS A 20 10.57 0.78 5.09
N HIS A 21 10.63 1.01 3.78
CA HIS A 21 9.71 1.89 3.09
C HIS A 21 8.30 1.29 3.06
N ILE A 22 8.11 0.03 2.66
CA ILE A 22 6.78 -0.58 2.61
C ILE A 22 6.15 -0.72 4.00
N VAL A 23 6.91 -1.04 5.05
CA VAL A 23 6.39 -1.05 6.43
C VAL A 23 5.81 0.32 6.79
N LYS A 24 6.51 1.41 6.45
CA LYS A 24 6.03 2.77 6.70
C LYS A 24 4.78 3.10 5.88
N VAL A 25 4.73 2.63 4.63
CA VAL A 25 3.57 2.77 3.74
C VAL A 25 2.35 2.02 4.29
N HIS A 26 2.52 0.79 4.74
CA HIS A 26 1.43 -0.01 5.31
C HIS A 26 0.86 0.66 6.57
N VAL A 27 1.73 1.06 7.52
CA VAL A 27 1.32 1.80 8.71
C VAL A 27 0.59 3.11 8.36
N CYS A 28 0.95 3.78 7.27
CA CYS A 28 0.22 4.95 6.76
C CYS A 28 -1.21 4.59 6.34
N CYS A 29 -1.39 3.46 5.64
CA CYS A 29 -2.70 2.97 5.22
C CYS A 29 -3.56 2.48 6.40
N GLU A 30 -2.97 1.81 7.39
CA GLU A 30 -3.69 1.35 8.59
C GLU A 30 -4.39 2.51 9.32
N GLN A 31 -3.81 3.72 9.30
CA GLN A 31 -4.43 4.91 9.88
C GLN A 31 -5.75 5.33 9.21
N LEU A 32 -6.09 4.80 8.03
CA LEU A 32 -7.41 5.01 7.44
C LEU A 32 -8.51 4.36 8.27
N ILE A 33 -8.26 3.24 8.96
CA ILE A 33 -9.26 2.58 9.79
C ILE A 33 -9.75 3.51 10.92
N PRO A 34 -8.90 3.99 11.85
CA PRO A 34 -9.34 4.91 12.89
C PRO A 34 -9.80 6.27 12.32
N PHE A 35 -9.29 6.69 11.16
CA PHE A 35 -9.78 7.89 10.48
C PHE A 35 -11.25 7.75 10.08
N PHE A 36 -11.62 6.65 9.41
CA PHE A 36 -13.01 6.42 9.00
C PHE A 36 -13.92 6.12 10.19
N ASP A 37 -13.43 5.48 11.26
CA ASP A 37 -14.18 5.34 12.51
C ASP A 37 -14.50 6.71 13.13
N ALA A 38 -13.54 7.64 13.16
CA ALA A 38 -13.77 9.00 13.65
C ALA A 38 -14.75 9.79 12.76
N VAL A 39 -14.66 9.64 11.44
CA VAL A 39 -15.60 10.23 10.48
C VAL A 39 -17.02 9.69 10.71
N ALA A 40 -17.17 8.39 10.93
CA ALA A 40 -18.46 7.73 11.16
C ALA A 40 -19.18 8.17 12.45
N GLU A 41 -18.43 8.74 13.39
CA GLU A 41 -18.93 9.24 14.67
C GLU A 41 -18.97 10.77 14.73
N ASP A 42 -18.83 11.45 13.58
CA ASP A 42 -18.77 12.92 13.48
C ASP A 42 -17.66 13.57 14.32
N ARG A 43 -16.63 12.80 14.71
CA ARG A 43 -15.47 13.27 15.49
C ARG A 43 -14.44 13.92 14.58
N TRP A 44 -14.83 15.02 13.91
CA TRP A 44 -14.02 15.71 12.90
C TRP A 44 -12.68 16.24 13.42
N GLU A 45 -12.60 16.63 14.69
CA GLU A 45 -11.32 17.05 15.31
C GLU A 45 -10.35 15.87 15.46
N ASP A 46 -10.85 14.68 15.77
CA ASP A 46 -10.04 13.47 15.85
C ASP A 46 -9.64 12.99 14.45
N ALA A 47 -10.57 13.04 13.49
CA ALA A 47 -10.28 12.75 12.09
C ALA A 47 -9.18 13.68 11.52
N GLU A 48 -9.16 14.97 11.88
CA GLU A 48 -8.09 15.90 11.51
C GLU A 48 -6.75 15.50 12.14
N LYS A 49 -6.71 15.13 13.42
CA LYS A 49 -5.47 14.66 14.07
C LYS A 49 -4.93 13.40 13.40
N ILE A 50 -5.80 12.43 13.09
CA ILE A 50 -5.40 11.18 12.42
C ILE A 50 -4.92 11.49 10.99
N ARG A 51 -5.61 12.37 10.26
CA ARG A 51 -5.16 12.83 8.94
C ARG A 51 -3.78 13.48 8.99
N GLN A 52 -3.46 14.25 10.04
CA GLN A 52 -2.13 14.82 10.22
C GLN A 52 -1.07 13.72 10.44
N GLN A 53 -1.42 12.65 11.16
CA GLN A 53 -0.56 11.47 11.31
C GLN A 53 -0.35 10.76 9.95
N ILE A 54 -1.41 10.58 9.15
CA ILE A 54 -1.30 10.03 7.78
C ILE A 54 -0.35 10.89 6.94
N ALA A 55 -0.52 12.21 6.95
CA ALA A 55 0.35 13.12 6.20
C ALA A 55 1.81 13.08 6.67
N GLN A 56 2.04 12.88 7.98
CA GLN A 56 3.38 12.74 8.54
C GLN A 56 4.03 11.41 8.14
N LEU A 57 3.28 10.30 8.16
CA LEU A 57 3.75 8.97 7.75
C LEU A 57 4.07 8.92 6.25
N GLU A 58 3.24 9.53 5.39
CA GLU A 58 3.53 9.68 3.97
C GLU A 58 4.80 10.51 3.73
N LYS A 59 4.99 11.60 4.48
CA LYS A 59 6.21 12.41 4.36
C LYS A 59 7.46 11.63 4.77
N GLU A 60 7.37 10.82 5.82
CA GLU A 60 8.44 9.92 6.23
C GLU A 60 8.75 8.86 5.16
N ALA A 61 7.71 8.31 4.52
CA ALA A 61 7.88 7.39 3.39
C ALA A 61 8.59 8.09 2.19
N ASP A 62 8.18 9.31 1.81
CA ASP A 62 8.82 10.03 0.72
C ASP A 62 10.30 10.39 1.02
N ILE A 63 10.63 10.69 2.29
CA ILE A 63 12.03 10.84 2.72
C ILE A 63 12.81 9.55 2.50
N LEU A 64 12.28 8.40 2.94
CA LEU A 64 12.91 7.09 2.72
C LEU A 64 13.09 6.80 1.22
N LYS A 65 12.07 7.03 0.41
CA LYS A 65 12.12 6.90 -1.05
C LYS A 65 13.21 7.76 -1.67
N ARG A 66 13.33 9.02 -1.26
CA ARG A 66 14.39 9.92 -1.74
C ARG A 66 15.77 9.40 -1.34
N GLU A 67 15.93 8.94 -0.11
CA GLU A 67 17.19 8.34 0.34
C GLU A 67 17.57 7.10 -0.47
N ILE A 68 16.61 6.20 -0.73
CA ILE A 68 16.83 5.01 -1.55
C ILE A 68 17.29 5.41 -2.94
N ARG A 69 16.60 6.33 -3.61
CA ARG A 69 16.96 6.81 -4.96
C ARG A 69 18.39 7.37 -5.05
N LEU A 70 18.84 8.06 -4.00
CA LEU A 70 20.17 8.66 -3.92
C LEU A 70 21.27 7.66 -3.56
N LYS A 71 20.98 6.72 -2.66
CA LYS A 71 21.96 5.76 -2.12
C LYS A 71 22.06 4.47 -2.94
N LEU A 72 21.07 4.16 -3.78
CA LEU A 72 21.07 2.94 -4.56
C LEU A 72 22.22 2.94 -5.59
N PRO A 73 23.22 2.06 -5.44
CA PRO A 73 24.45 2.11 -6.23
C PRO A 73 24.18 1.84 -7.71
N ARG A 74 25.02 2.42 -8.58
CA ARG A 74 25.05 2.14 -10.02
C ARG A 74 26.19 1.12 -10.25
N GLY A 75 25.92 -0.15 -10.55
CA GLY A 75 27.01 -1.11 -10.74
C GLY A 75 26.62 -2.57 -11.00
N LEU A 76 27.62 -3.32 -11.47
CA LEU A 76 27.60 -4.67 -12.06
C LEU A 76 27.34 -5.84 -11.08
N PHE A 77 27.19 -5.58 -9.77
CA PHE A 77 27.17 -6.60 -8.71
C PHE A 77 25.89 -6.58 -7.83
N LEU A 78 24.82 -5.93 -8.29
CA LEU A 78 23.53 -6.07 -7.61
C LEU A 78 22.90 -7.43 -8.01
N PRO A 79 22.37 -8.21 -7.06
CA PRO A 79 21.68 -9.47 -7.35
C PRO A 79 20.36 -9.27 -8.10
N VAL A 80 19.86 -8.03 -8.17
CA VAL A 80 18.63 -7.63 -8.83
C VAL A 80 18.84 -6.33 -9.61
N ALA A 81 18.11 -6.12 -10.70
CA ALA A 81 18.29 -4.92 -11.51
C ALA A 81 17.88 -3.66 -10.74
N ARG A 82 18.72 -2.61 -10.83
CA ARG A 82 18.46 -1.30 -10.20
C ARG A 82 17.12 -0.70 -10.63
N THR A 83 16.74 -0.89 -11.90
CA THR A 83 15.48 -0.39 -12.47
C THR A 83 14.29 -1.03 -11.77
N ASP A 84 14.33 -2.34 -11.54
CA ASP A 84 13.23 -3.06 -10.90
C ASP A 84 13.03 -2.61 -9.45
N LEU A 85 14.12 -2.37 -8.71
CA LEU A 85 14.05 -1.80 -7.36
C LEU A 85 13.40 -0.40 -7.33
N LEU A 86 13.70 0.44 -8.31
CA LEU A 86 13.13 1.79 -8.41
C LEU A 86 11.66 1.77 -8.85
N GLU A 87 11.30 0.82 -9.70
CA GLU A 87 9.91 0.61 -10.10
C GLU A 87 9.08 0.07 -8.94
N LEU A 88 9.61 -0.89 -8.18
CA LEU A 88 9.00 -1.42 -6.96
C LEU A 88 8.78 -0.31 -5.93
N LEU A 89 9.82 0.48 -5.63
CA LEU A 89 9.74 1.64 -4.75
C LEU A 89 8.66 2.65 -5.19
N THR A 90 8.50 2.81 -6.50
CA THR A 90 7.50 3.74 -7.06
C THR A 90 6.07 3.23 -6.87
N GLN A 91 5.82 1.92 -6.94
CA GLN A 91 4.48 1.39 -6.63
C GLN A 91 4.17 1.47 -5.14
N GLN A 92 5.13 1.13 -4.27
CA GLN A 92 4.97 1.26 -2.82
C GLN A 92 4.56 2.69 -2.41
N ASP A 93 5.22 3.70 -2.97
CA ASP A 93 4.97 5.11 -2.64
C ASP A 93 3.54 5.57 -3.00
N LYS A 94 2.99 5.05 -4.10
CA LYS A 94 1.61 5.39 -4.51
C LYS A 94 0.56 4.97 -3.50
N ILE A 95 0.81 3.90 -2.74
CA ILE A 95 -0.11 3.41 -1.70
C ILE A 95 -0.26 4.46 -0.59
N ALA A 96 0.86 4.97 -0.04
CA ALA A 96 0.83 6.01 1.00
C ALA A 96 0.25 7.34 0.49
N ASN A 97 0.59 7.72 -0.74
CA ASN A 97 0.00 8.91 -1.39
C ASN A 97 -1.52 8.78 -1.49
N ARG A 98 -2.02 7.59 -1.85
CA ARG A 98 -3.45 7.32 -1.95
C ARG A 98 -4.15 7.46 -0.59
N ALA A 99 -3.58 6.93 0.49
CA ALA A 99 -4.14 7.07 1.84
C ALA A 99 -4.25 8.54 2.28
N LYS A 100 -3.21 9.33 2.01
CA LYS A 100 -3.21 10.78 2.25
C LYS A 100 -4.27 11.51 1.42
N ASP A 101 -4.43 11.14 0.16
CA ASP A 101 -5.42 11.75 -0.73
C ASP A 101 -6.86 11.41 -0.29
N ILE A 102 -7.15 10.15 0.07
CA ILE A 102 -8.45 9.70 0.59
C ILE A 102 -8.83 10.51 1.82
N SER A 103 -7.96 10.49 2.84
CA SER A 103 -8.22 11.19 4.11
C SER A 103 -8.38 12.70 3.91
N GLY A 104 -7.54 13.31 3.05
CA GLY A 104 -7.64 14.72 2.70
C GLY A 104 -8.97 15.10 2.04
N ARG A 105 -9.49 14.28 1.13
CA ARG A 105 -10.78 14.55 0.47
C ARG A 105 -11.98 14.37 1.39
N MET A 106 -11.99 13.28 2.15
CA MET A 106 -13.03 13.00 3.15
C MET A 106 -13.16 14.15 4.15
N LEU A 107 -12.02 14.58 4.72
CA LEU A 107 -11.97 15.65 5.70
C LEU A 107 -12.31 17.02 5.11
N GLY A 108 -11.73 17.36 3.95
CA GLY A 108 -11.93 18.66 3.31
C GLY A 108 -13.38 18.94 2.91
N ARG A 109 -14.16 17.89 2.63
CA ARG A 109 -15.58 17.97 2.31
C ARG A 109 -16.49 17.61 3.48
N LYS A 110 -15.93 17.18 4.63
CA LYS A 110 -16.65 16.57 5.75
C LYS A 110 -17.69 15.55 5.28
N MET A 111 -17.23 14.61 4.46
CA MET A 111 -18.08 13.57 3.86
C MET A 111 -18.21 12.37 4.77
N GLU A 112 -19.36 11.73 4.73
CA GLU A 112 -19.62 10.51 5.47
C GLU A 112 -20.34 9.49 4.58
N PHE A 113 -20.07 8.21 4.78
CA PHE A 113 -20.88 7.15 4.18
C PHE A 113 -22.24 7.03 4.88
N PRO A 114 -23.33 6.75 4.13
CA PRO A 114 -24.63 6.42 4.71
C PRO A 114 -24.52 5.38 5.83
N SER A 115 -25.22 5.59 6.94
CA SER A 115 -25.13 4.72 8.13
C SER A 115 -25.39 3.25 7.82
N GLU A 116 -26.30 2.97 6.89
CA GLU A 116 -26.63 1.63 6.41
C GLU A 116 -25.49 0.92 5.66
N MET A 117 -24.51 1.67 5.15
CA MET A 117 -23.36 1.12 4.40
C MET A 117 -22.08 1.05 5.24
N ARG A 118 -22.04 1.64 6.43
CA ARG A 118 -20.79 1.85 7.18
C ARG A 118 -20.07 0.55 7.52
N ALA A 119 -20.81 -0.47 7.96
CA ALA A 119 -20.22 -1.75 8.35
C ALA A 119 -19.54 -2.44 7.15
N ASP A 120 -20.25 -2.50 6.02
CA ASP A 120 -19.74 -3.10 4.79
C ASP A 120 -18.58 -2.30 4.20
N PHE A 121 -18.64 -0.97 4.28
CA PHE A 121 -17.55 -0.10 3.85
C PHE A 121 -16.29 -0.33 4.70
N MET A 122 -16.44 -0.44 6.02
CA MET A 122 -15.31 -0.71 6.92
C MET A 122 -14.72 -2.10 6.69
N ALA A 123 -15.54 -3.10 6.37
CA ALA A 123 -15.07 -4.44 5.99
C ALA A 123 -14.25 -4.39 4.69
N TYR A 124 -14.77 -3.70 3.66
CA TYR A 124 -14.07 -3.48 2.40
C TYR A 124 -12.75 -2.72 2.58
N LEU A 125 -12.74 -1.62 3.35
CA LEU A 125 -11.54 -0.85 3.66
C LEU A 125 -10.46 -1.73 4.30
N LYS A 126 -10.83 -2.52 5.30
CA LYS A 126 -9.90 -3.44 5.98
C LYS A 126 -9.34 -4.47 4.99
N ARG A 127 -10.19 -5.04 4.14
CA ARG A 127 -9.77 -6.02 3.12
C ARG A 127 -8.80 -5.41 2.10
N CYS A 128 -9.01 -4.17 1.67
CA CYS A 128 -8.05 -3.46 0.82
C CYS A 128 -6.73 -3.15 1.55
N ILE A 129 -6.76 -2.89 2.86
CA ILE A 129 -5.55 -2.72 3.68
C ILE A 129 -4.81 -4.05 3.85
N ASP A 130 -5.52 -5.18 3.95
CA ASP A 130 -4.89 -6.51 4.00
C ASP A 130 -4.02 -6.78 2.75
N ALA A 131 -4.41 -6.27 1.58
CA ALA A 131 -3.56 -6.31 0.38
C ALA A 131 -2.22 -5.61 0.59
N THR A 132 -2.23 -4.44 1.25
CA THR A 132 -1.01 -3.70 1.56
C THR A 132 -0.13 -4.44 2.59
N ALA A 133 -0.74 -5.16 3.54
CA ALA A 133 -0.03 -6.03 4.47
C ALA A 133 0.61 -7.22 3.75
N GLN A 134 -0.09 -7.81 2.78
CA GLN A 134 0.43 -8.91 1.95
C GLN A 134 1.63 -8.45 1.10
N ALA A 135 1.58 -7.24 0.55
CA ALA A 135 2.72 -6.64 -0.16
C ALA A 135 3.92 -6.37 0.78
N GLU A 136 3.68 -5.92 2.02
CA GLU A 136 4.74 -5.78 3.04
C GLU A 136 5.39 -7.14 3.33
N LYS A 137 4.58 -8.16 3.61
CA LYS A 137 5.03 -9.52 3.91
C LYS A 137 5.93 -10.06 2.78
N ALA A 138 5.50 -9.94 1.54
CA ALA A 138 6.26 -10.43 0.39
C ALA A 138 7.62 -9.73 0.21
N ILE A 139 7.69 -8.42 0.44
CA ILE A 139 8.96 -7.69 0.41
C ILE A 139 9.87 -8.13 1.57
N GLY A 140 9.28 -8.45 2.72
CA GLY A 140 9.99 -9.04 3.86
C GLY A 140 10.61 -10.39 3.52
N GLU A 141 9.85 -11.29 2.91
CA GLU A 141 10.32 -12.62 2.53
C GLU A 141 11.39 -12.58 1.43
N LEU A 142 11.31 -11.61 0.50
CA LEU A 142 12.36 -11.42 -0.51
C LEU A 142 13.73 -11.07 0.11
N ASP A 143 13.75 -10.31 1.21
CA ASP A 143 14.98 -9.99 1.95
C ASP A 143 15.66 -11.26 2.47
N GLU A 144 14.87 -12.20 3.01
CA GLU A 144 15.34 -13.47 3.56
C GLU A 144 15.84 -14.43 2.46
N LEU A 145 15.17 -14.45 1.31
CA LEU A 145 15.60 -15.26 0.16
C LEU A 145 16.96 -14.81 -0.39
N LEU A 146 17.20 -13.50 -0.45
CA LEU A 146 18.50 -12.95 -0.85
C LEU A 146 19.62 -13.31 0.11
N GLU A 147 19.35 -13.33 1.42
CA GLU A 147 20.33 -13.73 2.43
C GLU A 147 20.66 -15.23 2.37
N THR A 148 19.68 -16.06 1.99
CA THR A 148 19.84 -17.52 1.90
C THR A 148 20.30 -18.01 0.53
N GLY A 149 20.37 -17.12 -0.46
CA GLY A 149 20.91 -17.39 -1.80
C GLY A 149 19.98 -18.16 -2.73
N PHE A 150 18.66 -17.93 -2.64
CA PHE A 150 17.66 -18.46 -3.59
C PHE A 150 17.78 -19.98 -3.83
N LYS A 151 17.57 -20.78 -2.79
CA LYS A 151 17.68 -22.25 -2.83
C LYS A 151 16.46 -22.94 -3.46
N GLY A 152 15.78 -22.32 -4.43
CA GLY A 152 14.57 -22.86 -5.07
C GLY A 152 13.28 -22.61 -4.31
N ARG A 153 13.29 -21.78 -3.26
CA ARG A 153 12.09 -21.41 -2.46
C ARG A 153 11.39 -20.15 -2.97
N GLU A 154 12.07 -19.40 -3.84
CA GLU A 154 11.57 -18.18 -4.45
C GLU A 154 10.27 -18.38 -5.23
N VAL A 155 10.16 -19.49 -5.96
CA VAL A 155 8.96 -19.80 -6.74
C VAL A 155 7.77 -20.08 -5.84
N GLU A 156 7.97 -20.85 -4.76
CA GLU A 156 6.91 -21.18 -3.79
C GLU A 156 6.42 -19.92 -3.06
N MET A 157 7.35 -19.06 -2.63
CA MET A 157 7.05 -17.78 -1.98
C MET A 157 6.23 -16.85 -2.89
N VAL A 158 6.65 -16.69 -4.15
CA VAL A 158 5.92 -15.84 -5.12
C VAL A 158 4.55 -16.42 -5.42
N ALA A 159 4.46 -17.74 -5.63
CA ALA A 159 3.19 -18.40 -5.91
C ALA A 159 2.20 -18.22 -4.75
N GLU A 160 2.67 -18.38 -3.51
CA GLU A 160 1.85 -18.12 -2.32
C GLU A 160 1.44 -16.65 -2.23
N MET A 161 2.36 -15.73 -2.50
CA MET A 161 2.05 -14.30 -2.49
C MET A 161 0.95 -13.94 -3.50
N ILE A 162 1.09 -14.40 -4.75
CA ILE A 162 0.12 -14.14 -5.82
C ILE A 162 -1.22 -14.77 -5.44
N HIS A 163 -1.22 -16.02 -5.01
CA HIS A 163 -2.44 -16.70 -4.60
C HIS A 163 -3.18 -15.95 -3.49
N GLN A 164 -2.45 -15.44 -2.48
CA GLN A 164 -3.07 -14.65 -1.43
C GLN A 164 -3.64 -13.34 -1.98
N LEU A 165 -2.91 -12.62 -2.84
CA LEU A 165 -3.40 -11.38 -3.49
C LEU A 165 -4.64 -11.62 -4.33
N ASP A 166 -4.71 -12.71 -5.11
CA ASP A 166 -5.87 -13.09 -5.91
C ASP A 166 -7.11 -13.30 -5.01
N LEU A 167 -6.94 -13.97 -3.86
CA LEU A 167 -8.02 -14.13 -2.87
C LEU A 167 -8.48 -12.77 -2.29
N ILE A 168 -7.56 -11.82 -2.14
CA ILE A 168 -7.91 -10.45 -1.71
C ILE A 168 -8.67 -9.73 -2.80
N GLU A 169 -8.21 -9.82 -4.04
CA GLU A 169 -8.86 -9.21 -5.20
C GLU A 169 -10.30 -9.69 -5.34
N ASP A 170 -10.53 -11.01 -5.38
CA ASP A 170 -11.85 -11.64 -5.50
C ASP A 170 -12.82 -11.14 -4.41
N ASP A 171 -12.35 -11.09 -3.16
CA ASP A 171 -13.12 -10.58 -2.03
C ASP A 171 -13.43 -9.08 -2.19
N THR A 172 -12.41 -8.27 -2.51
CA THR A 172 -12.56 -6.81 -2.63
C THR A 172 -13.46 -6.42 -3.78
N ASP A 173 -13.40 -7.11 -4.92
CA ASP A 173 -14.27 -6.90 -6.06
C ASP A 173 -15.73 -7.20 -5.71
N THR A 174 -15.97 -8.34 -5.06
CA THR A 174 -17.31 -8.72 -4.60
C THR A 174 -17.86 -7.69 -3.61
N MET A 175 -17.06 -7.26 -2.64
CA MET A 175 -17.43 -6.23 -1.67
C MET A 175 -17.69 -4.88 -2.34
N GLN A 176 -16.86 -4.47 -3.31
CA GLN A 176 -16.99 -3.20 -4.02
C GLN A 176 -18.26 -3.17 -4.86
N ILE A 177 -18.61 -4.28 -5.53
CA ILE A 177 -19.87 -4.42 -6.26
C ILE A 177 -21.05 -4.25 -5.30
N GLY A 178 -21.02 -4.94 -4.15
CA GLY A 178 -22.06 -4.82 -3.12
C GLY A 178 -22.23 -3.38 -2.63
N LEU A 179 -21.13 -2.70 -2.30
CA LEU A 179 -21.16 -1.30 -1.86
C LEU A 179 -21.69 -0.35 -2.92
N ARG A 180 -21.36 -0.55 -4.19
CA ARG A 180 -21.89 0.26 -5.29
C ARG A 180 -23.39 0.07 -5.45
N GLN A 181 -23.89 -1.17 -5.33
CA GLN A 181 -25.32 -1.46 -5.39
C GLN A 181 -26.08 -0.83 -4.20
N GLN A 182 -25.49 -0.89 -2.99
CA GLN A 182 -26.05 -0.23 -1.83
C GLN A 182 -26.12 1.28 -2.00
N LEU A 183 -25.03 1.91 -2.48
CA LEU A 183 -25.01 3.34 -2.75
C LEU A 183 -26.07 3.74 -3.77
N GLN A 184 -26.20 2.98 -4.86
CA GLN A 184 -27.21 3.20 -5.89
C GLN A 184 -28.64 3.14 -5.33
N ALA A 185 -28.91 2.22 -4.40
CA ALA A 185 -30.24 2.10 -3.81
C ALA A 185 -30.64 3.33 -2.98
N VAL A 186 -29.65 4.09 -2.48
CA VAL A 186 -29.86 5.16 -1.49
C VAL A 186 -29.52 6.55 -2.04
N GLU A 187 -28.86 6.63 -3.19
CA GLU A 187 -28.32 7.87 -3.76
C GLU A 187 -29.36 8.98 -3.98
N HIS A 188 -30.61 8.61 -4.25
CA HIS A 188 -31.73 9.56 -4.43
C HIS A 188 -32.03 10.39 -3.17
N LYS A 189 -31.53 9.97 -2.00
CA LYS A 189 -31.69 10.67 -0.71
C LYS A 189 -30.59 11.71 -0.46
N TYR A 190 -29.53 11.74 -1.28
CA TYR A 190 -28.33 12.53 -1.04
C TYR A 190 -28.10 13.56 -2.15
N ASN A 191 -27.23 14.53 -1.88
CA ASN A 191 -26.79 15.46 -2.91
C ASN A 191 -26.02 14.69 -4.01
N PRO A 192 -26.35 14.88 -5.31
CA PRO A 192 -25.67 14.18 -6.40
C PRO A 192 -24.15 14.38 -6.42
N ILE A 193 -23.67 15.54 -5.99
CA ILE A 193 -22.23 15.81 -5.90
C ILE A 193 -21.59 14.91 -4.84
N ASP A 194 -22.22 14.77 -3.68
CA ASP A 194 -21.69 13.94 -2.59
C ASP A 194 -21.72 12.46 -2.96
N VAL A 195 -22.78 12.00 -3.63
CA VAL A 195 -22.86 10.64 -4.20
C VAL A 195 -21.68 10.36 -5.14
N MET A 196 -21.37 11.29 -6.07
CA MET A 196 -20.24 11.15 -6.98
C MET A 196 -18.91 11.05 -6.23
N PHE A 197 -18.74 11.79 -5.14
CA PHE A 197 -17.55 11.66 -4.30
C PHE A 197 -17.51 10.34 -3.55
N LEU A 198 -18.64 9.82 -3.05
CA LEU A 198 -18.69 8.51 -2.38
C LEU A 198 -18.27 7.38 -3.32
N TYR A 199 -18.79 7.33 -4.56
CA TYR A 199 -18.30 6.38 -5.57
C TYR A 199 -16.80 6.53 -5.82
N LYS A 200 -16.29 7.77 -5.86
CA LYS A 200 -14.86 8.02 -6.06
C LYS A 200 -14.01 7.54 -4.89
N ILE A 201 -14.51 7.65 -3.66
CA ILE A 201 -13.83 7.12 -2.47
C ILE A 201 -13.82 5.59 -2.48
N LEU A 202 -14.92 4.94 -2.89
CA LEU A 202 -14.94 3.48 -3.07
C LEU A 202 -13.86 3.00 -4.07
N GLU A 203 -13.75 3.68 -5.21
CA GLU A 203 -12.70 3.43 -6.21
C GLU A 203 -11.30 3.64 -5.63
N TRP A 204 -11.09 4.73 -4.89
CA TRP A 204 -9.79 5.05 -4.31
C TRP A 204 -9.34 4.11 -3.20
N VAL A 205 -10.27 3.60 -2.40
CA VAL A 205 -9.97 2.56 -1.42
C VAL A 205 -9.57 1.28 -2.15
N GLY A 206 -10.24 0.94 -3.26
CA GLY A 206 -9.86 -0.18 -4.12
C GLY A 206 -8.46 -0.02 -4.72
N ASP A 207 -8.11 1.19 -5.15
CA ASP A 207 -6.77 1.51 -5.66
C ASP A 207 -5.63 1.14 -4.69
N LEU A 208 -5.89 1.05 -3.37
CA LEU A 208 -4.90 0.57 -2.39
C LEU A 208 -4.51 -0.89 -2.65
N ALA A 209 -5.50 -1.74 -2.93
CA ALA A 209 -5.31 -3.15 -3.27
C ALA A 209 -4.63 -3.28 -4.63
N ASP A 210 -5.11 -2.56 -5.66
CA ASP A 210 -4.50 -2.57 -7.00
C ASP A 210 -3.01 -2.17 -6.96
N GLN A 211 -2.65 -1.20 -6.13
CA GLN A 211 -1.23 -0.82 -6.00
C GLN A 211 -0.42 -1.90 -5.28
N ALA A 212 -0.99 -2.61 -4.30
CA ALA A 212 -0.34 -3.73 -3.62
C ALA A 212 -0.14 -4.94 -4.56
N GLU A 213 -1.13 -5.23 -5.41
CA GLU A 213 -1.02 -6.24 -6.47
C GLU A 213 0.12 -5.91 -7.43
N ARG A 214 0.24 -4.66 -7.87
CA ARG A 214 1.37 -4.19 -8.71
C ARG A 214 2.72 -4.32 -8.05
N VAL A 215 2.80 -4.26 -6.72
CA VAL A 215 4.02 -4.58 -5.97
C VAL A 215 4.33 -6.07 -6.10
N GLY A 216 3.33 -6.94 -5.92
CA GLY A 216 3.46 -8.40 -6.12
C GLY A 216 3.90 -8.78 -7.53
N ALA A 217 3.20 -8.29 -8.56
CA ALA A 217 3.55 -8.53 -9.96
C ALA A 217 4.98 -8.06 -10.30
N ARG A 218 5.46 -7.00 -9.65
CA ARG A 218 6.84 -6.55 -9.83
C ARG A 218 7.86 -7.50 -9.18
N LEU A 219 7.55 -8.05 -8.01
CA LEU A 219 8.38 -9.05 -7.36
C LEU A 219 8.49 -10.33 -8.20
N GLU A 220 7.38 -10.79 -8.77
CA GLU A 220 7.36 -11.92 -9.70
C GLU A 220 8.29 -11.68 -10.90
N LEU A 221 8.18 -10.51 -11.55
CA LEU A 221 9.04 -10.16 -12.68
C LEU A 221 10.53 -10.09 -12.31
N MET A 222 10.85 -9.67 -11.09
CA MET A 222 12.22 -9.66 -10.59
C MET A 222 12.79 -11.07 -10.45
N LEU A 223 11.98 -12.01 -9.97
CA LEU A 223 12.38 -13.39 -9.70
C LEU A 223 12.37 -14.28 -10.95
N ALA A 224 11.53 -13.97 -11.94
CA ALA A 224 11.54 -14.66 -13.23
C ALA A 224 12.80 -14.34 -14.08
N ARG A 225 13.56 -13.31 -13.72
CA ARG A 225 14.77 -12.84 -14.42
C ARG A 225 16.08 -13.17 -13.71
N SER A 226 16.01 -13.67 -12.47
CA SER A 226 17.16 -14.02 -11.63
C SER A 226 17.62 -15.45 -11.80
#